data_AF-A0A1D2RC89-F1
#
_entry.id   AF-A0A1D2RC89-F1
#
_cell.length_a   1.000
_cell.length_b   1.000
_cell.length_c   1.000
_cell.angle_alpha   90.00
_cell.angle_beta   90.00
_cell.angle_gamma   90.00
#
_symmetry.space_group_name_H-M   'P 1'
#
loop_
_entity.id
_entity.type
_entity.pdbx_description
1 polymer ?
#
loop_
_entity_poly.entity_id
_entity_poly.type
_entity_poly.pdbx_seq_one_letter_code
_entity_poly.pdbx_strand_id
1 'polypeptide(L)'
;MDILFHWIVPLVIVIAFSKTDRRTILLLSPFALFPEIDALFGMHRMILHNVFIVMIPVVLYLISRNLKNNILYEKRIIFILIAYFLLSHLILDLAYPGVALFYPLSGENAYFSIDFMFENYKVFLVVDYGFGHVVEPPEHHKGKLVGDLGIGFEYIKPNRSPKGELIGNPAVMVLALVLLFIAVQRLLRKESL
;
A
#
# COMPACT_ATOMS: atom_id res chain seq x y z
N MET A 1 2.00 10.43 -3.05
CA MET A 1 3.15 10.26 -3.97
C MET A 1 2.67 10.52 -5.39
N ASP A 2 3.57 10.60 -6.38
CA ASP A 2 3.21 10.78 -7.80
C ASP A 2 2.39 9.57 -8.31
N ILE A 3 1.35 9.82 -9.11
CA ILE A 3 0.53 8.81 -9.79
C ILE A 3 1.39 7.79 -10.58
N LEU A 4 2.46 8.25 -11.21
CA LEU A 4 3.37 7.39 -11.96
C LEU A 4 4.14 6.43 -11.05
N PHE A 5 4.44 6.85 -9.81
CA PHE A 5 5.14 6.00 -8.85
C PHE A 5 4.29 4.78 -8.47
N HIS A 6 2.99 4.99 -8.27
CA HIS A 6 2.03 3.94 -7.95
C HIS A 6 1.86 2.90 -9.05
N TRP A 7 2.16 3.26 -10.30
CA TRP A 7 2.11 2.34 -11.42
C TRP A 7 3.46 1.68 -11.70
N ILE A 8 4.53 2.48 -11.81
CA ILE A 8 5.85 2.01 -12.26
C ILE A 8 6.47 1.05 -11.24
N VAL A 9 6.41 1.36 -9.95
CA VAL A 9 7.04 0.53 -8.92
C VAL A 9 6.48 -0.89 -8.90
N PRO A 10 5.16 -1.12 -8.73
CA PRO A 10 4.64 -2.48 -8.75
C PRO A 10 4.82 -3.16 -10.11
N LEU A 11 4.77 -2.42 -11.22
CA LEU A 11 5.02 -2.93 -12.57
C LEU A 11 6.44 -3.49 -12.72
N VAL A 12 7.46 -2.71 -12.33
CA VAL A 12 8.86 -3.13 -12.41
C VAL A 12 9.10 -4.35 -11.52
N ILE A 13 8.56 -4.36 -10.29
CA ILE A 13 8.69 -5.50 -9.38
C ILE A 13 8.10 -6.76 -10.02
N VAL A 14 6.89 -6.71 -10.56
CA VAL A 14 6.25 -7.92 -11.12
C VAL A 14 6.93 -8.37 -12.42
N ILE A 15 7.38 -7.46 -13.28
CA ILE A 15 8.13 -7.80 -14.51
C ILE A 15 9.48 -8.44 -14.17
N ALA A 16 10.20 -7.90 -13.18
CA ALA A 16 11.55 -8.34 -12.85
C ALA A 16 11.57 -9.77 -12.29
N PHE A 17 10.53 -10.16 -11.56
CA PHE A 17 10.58 -11.37 -10.73
C PHE A 17 9.48 -12.40 -11.04
N SER A 18 8.43 -12.04 -11.78
CA SER A 18 7.39 -13.01 -12.18
C SER A 18 7.78 -13.82 -13.40
N LYS A 19 7.33 -15.08 -13.44
CA LYS A 19 7.41 -15.93 -14.64
C LYS A 19 6.23 -15.75 -15.59
N THR A 20 5.25 -14.94 -15.23
CA THR A 20 4.09 -14.66 -16.08
C THR A 20 4.50 -13.93 -17.35
N ASP A 21 3.78 -14.16 -18.44
CA ASP A 21 3.99 -13.47 -19.71
C ASP A 21 3.96 -11.93 -19.52
N ARG A 22 5.00 -11.27 -20.06
CA ARG A 22 5.19 -9.83 -19.91
C ARG A 22 4.09 -9.02 -20.58
N ARG A 23 3.51 -9.51 -21.68
CA ARG A 23 2.41 -8.81 -22.37
C ARG A 23 1.18 -8.79 -21.49
N THR A 24 0.87 -9.91 -20.83
CA THR A 24 -0.22 -10.02 -19.86
C THR A 24 0.00 -9.05 -18.69
N ILE A 25 1.20 -9.00 -18.13
CA ILE A 25 1.55 -8.06 -17.05
C ILE A 25 1.34 -6.62 -17.51
N LEU A 26 1.91 -6.23 -18.65
CA LEU A 26 1.81 -4.86 -19.18
C LEU A 26 0.36 -4.47 -19.45
N LEU A 27 -0.43 -5.37 -20.02
CA LEU A 27 -1.86 -5.16 -20.30
C LEU A 27 -2.68 -4.94 -19.02
N LEU A 28 -2.34 -5.62 -17.92
CA LEU A 28 -3.04 -5.50 -16.64
C LEU A 28 -2.49 -4.40 -15.74
N SER A 29 -1.29 -3.89 -16.02
CA SER A 29 -0.66 -2.85 -15.21
C SER A 29 -1.47 -1.55 -15.04
N PRO A 30 -2.30 -1.10 -16.02
CA PRO A 30 -3.13 0.09 -15.83
C PRO A 30 -4.17 -0.05 -14.71
N PHE A 31 -4.47 -1.26 -14.22
CA PHE A 31 -5.31 -1.42 -13.02
C PHE A 31 -4.70 -0.79 -11.77
N ALA A 32 -3.38 -0.58 -11.73
CA ALA A 32 -2.75 0.18 -10.65
C ALA A 32 -3.28 1.61 -10.59
N LEU A 33 -3.66 2.21 -11.72
CA LEU A 33 -4.18 3.57 -11.81
C LEU A 33 -5.70 3.65 -11.58
N PHE A 34 -6.37 2.52 -11.39
CA PHE A 34 -7.82 2.50 -11.24
C PHE A 34 -8.32 3.28 -10.01
N PRO A 35 -7.66 3.22 -8.83
CA PRO A 35 -8.07 4.01 -7.67
C PRO A 35 -8.11 5.52 -7.96
N GLU A 36 -7.18 6.02 -8.76
CA GLU A 36 -7.03 7.44 -9.10
C GLU A 36 -8.22 8.02 -9.90
N ILE A 37 -9.07 7.18 -10.47
CA ILE A 37 -10.28 7.62 -11.16
C ILE A 37 -11.21 8.38 -10.20
N ASP A 38 -11.14 8.13 -8.88
CA ASP A 38 -11.94 8.89 -7.90
C ASP A 38 -11.56 10.38 -7.80
N ALA A 39 -10.34 10.75 -8.22
CA ALA A 39 -9.91 12.14 -8.34
C ALA A 39 -10.73 12.90 -9.39
N LEU A 40 -11.19 12.23 -10.45
CA LEU A 40 -12.03 12.83 -11.50
C LEU A 40 -13.43 13.23 -10.97
N PHE A 41 -13.86 12.63 -9.86
CA PHE A 41 -15.13 12.92 -9.20
C PHE A 41 -15.00 13.89 -8.03
N GLY A 42 -13.81 14.47 -7.80
CA GLY A 42 -13.54 15.40 -6.70
C GLY A 42 -13.49 14.74 -5.31
N MET A 43 -13.50 13.41 -5.24
CA MET A 43 -13.45 12.61 -3.99
C MET A 43 -12.19 11.76 -3.96
N HIS A 44 -11.04 12.42 -4.13
CA HIS A 44 -9.74 11.75 -4.17
C HIS A 44 -9.48 11.00 -2.85
N ARG A 45 -9.09 9.72 -2.94
CA ARG A 45 -8.76 8.83 -1.81
C ARG A 45 -9.94 8.32 -0.97
N MET A 46 -11.15 8.31 -1.52
CA MET A 46 -12.34 7.80 -0.82
C MET A 46 -12.98 6.61 -1.53
N ILE A 47 -13.54 6.82 -2.72
CA ILE A 47 -14.46 5.84 -3.34
C ILE A 47 -13.72 4.63 -3.89
N LEU A 48 -12.54 4.83 -4.48
CA LEU A 48 -11.80 3.74 -5.10
C LEU A 48 -10.52 3.37 -4.35
N HIS A 49 -10.18 4.13 -3.30
CA HIS A 49 -9.04 3.86 -2.41
C HIS A 49 -9.46 3.11 -1.14
N ASN A 50 -10.21 2.02 -1.31
CA ASN A 50 -10.63 1.17 -0.20
C ASN A 50 -10.37 -0.31 -0.49
N VAL A 51 -10.34 -1.11 0.59
CA VAL A 51 -10.07 -2.54 0.52
C VAL A 51 -11.09 -3.31 -0.32
N PHE A 52 -12.33 -2.81 -0.43
CA PHE A 52 -13.39 -3.52 -1.17
C PHE A 52 -13.10 -3.61 -2.66
N ILE A 53 -12.42 -2.62 -3.24
CA ILE A 53 -11.97 -2.68 -4.65
C ILE A 53 -10.98 -3.82 -4.87
N VAL A 54 -10.07 -4.07 -3.93
CA VAL A 54 -9.14 -5.22 -3.97
C VAL A 54 -9.87 -6.53 -3.73
N MET A 55 -10.92 -6.54 -2.90
CA MET A 55 -11.68 -7.76 -2.59
C MET A 55 -12.39 -8.33 -3.83
N ILE A 56 -12.79 -7.52 -4.80
CA ILE A 56 -13.45 -7.99 -6.02
C ILE A 56 -12.61 -9.03 -6.77
N PRO A 57 -11.38 -8.73 -7.24
CA PRO A 57 -10.54 -9.73 -7.91
C PRO A 57 -10.15 -10.89 -6.98
N VAL A 58 -10.00 -10.67 -5.67
CA VAL A 58 -9.72 -11.75 -4.72
C VAL A 58 -10.88 -12.75 -4.67
N VAL A 59 -12.12 -12.28 -4.56
CA VAL A 59 -13.32 -13.13 -4.56
C VAL A 59 -13.46 -13.85 -5.90
N LEU A 60 -13.24 -13.16 -7.03
CA LEU A 60 -13.25 -13.79 -8.35
C LEU A 60 -12.20 -14.89 -8.48
N TYR A 61 -11.00 -14.68 -7.95
CA TYR A 61 -9.97 -15.71 -7.86
C TYR A 61 -10.46 -16.92 -7.04
N LEU A 62 -11.03 -16.69 -5.85
CA LEU A 62 -11.52 -17.77 -4.98
C LEU A 62 -12.67 -18.57 -5.63
N ILE A 63 -13.61 -17.88 -6.27
CA ILE A 63 -14.70 -18.53 -7.03
C ILE A 63 -14.12 -19.34 -8.19
N SER A 64 -13.20 -18.77 -8.96
CA SER A 64 -12.58 -19.45 -10.11
C SER A 64 -11.88 -20.75 -9.71
N ARG A 65 -11.30 -20.80 -8.51
CA ARG A 65 -10.61 -21.99 -7.98
C ARG A 65 -11.55 -23.18 -7.74
N ASN A 66 -12.82 -22.92 -7.46
CA ASN A 66 -13.83 -23.95 -7.20
C ASN A 66 -14.50 -24.48 -8.48
N LEU A 67 -14.30 -23.81 -9.61
CA LEU A 67 -14.95 -24.12 -10.90
C LEU A 67 -13.97 -24.82 -11.85
N LYS A 68 -13.45 -25.98 -11.45
CA LYS A 68 -12.57 -26.79 -12.31
C LYS A 68 -13.27 -27.07 -13.65
N ASN A 69 -12.57 -26.87 -14.77
CA ASN A 69 -13.07 -26.93 -16.17
C ASN A 69 -13.84 -25.70 -16.68
N ASN A 70 -13.80 -24.57 -15.96
CA ASN A 70 -14.37 -23.31 -16.44
C ASN A 70 -13.28 -22.37 -17.01
N ILE A 71 -13.63 -21.54 -18.00
CA ILE A 71 -12.74 -20.50 -18.56
C ILE A 71 -12.18 -19.57 -17.47
N LEU A 72 -12.93 -19.35 -16.38
CA LEU A 72 -12.48 -18.58 -15.23
C LEU A 72 -11.29 -19.23 -14.51
N TYR A 73 -11.27 -20.56 -14.43
CA TYR A 73 -10.17 -21.31 -13.82
C TYR A 73 -8.88 -21.10 -14.62
N GLU A 74 -8.93 -21.19 -15.95
CA GLU A 74 -7.78 -20.96 -16.82
C GLU A 74 -7.23 -19.53 -16.70
N LYS A 75 -8.12 -18.56 -16.45
CA LYS A 75 -7.78 -17.13 -16.37
C LYS A 75 -7.51 -16.63 -14.95
N ARG A 76 -7.41 -17.52 -13.95
CA ARG A 76 -7.23 -17.15 -12.52
C ARG A 76 -6.04 -16.24 -12.25
N ILE A 77 -4.98 -16.35 -13.05
CA ILE A 77 -3.78 -15.51 -12.95
C ILE A 77 -4.08 -14.02 -13.16
N ILE A 78 -5.07 -13.69 -14.00
CA ILE A 78 -5.50 -12.32 -14.26
C ILE A 78 -6.01 -11.67 -12.98
N PHE A 79 -6.85 -12.38 -12.22
CA PHE A 79 -7.39 -11.88 -10.96
C PHE A 79 -6.30 -11.64 -9.92
N ILE A 80 -5.31 -12.53 -9.83
CA ILE A 80 -4.16 -12.36 -8.93
C ILE A 80 -3.38 -11.09 -9.30
N LEU A 81 -3.11 -10.87 -10.60
CA LEU A 81 -2.36 -9.69 -11.05
C LEU A 81 -3.14 -8.39 -10.83
N ILE A 82 -4.45 -8.37 -11.11
CA ILE A 82 -5.30 -7.20 -10.83
C ILE A 82 -5.31 -6.90 -9.34
N ALA A 83 -5.51 -7.91 -8.48
CA ALA A 83 -5.47 -7.75 -7.03
C ALA A 83 -4.12 -7.22 -6.55
N TYR A 84 -3.02 -7.71 -7.12
CA TYR A 84 -1.67 -7.22 -6.82
C TYR A 84 -1.50 -5.73 -7.16
N PHE A 85 -1.91 -5.30 -8.36
CA PHE A 85 -1.78 -3.90 -8.77
C PHE A 85 -2.63 -2.97 -7.91
N LEU A 86 -3.89 -3.32 -7.65
CA LEU A 86 -4.79 -2.53 -6.80
C LEU A 86 -4.29 -2.46 -5.36
N LEU A 87 -3.85 -3.59 -4.78
CA LEU A 87 -3.35 -3.61 -3.41
C LEU A 87 -2.02 -2.86 -3.28
N SER A 88 -1.15 -2.94 -4.28
CA SER A 88 0.10 -2.17 -4.29
C SER A 88 -0.17 -0.67 -4.27
N HIS A 89 -1.17 -0.21 -5.04
CA HIS A 89 -1.61 1.19 -5.01
C HIS A 89 -2.06 1.59 -3.60
N LEU A 90 -2.96 0.82 -2.98
CA LEU A 90 -3.43 1.11 -1.62
C LEU A 90 -2.29 1.11 -0.60
N ILE A 91 -1.36 0.18 -0.67
CA ILE A 91 -0.22 0.13 0.27
C ILE A 91 0.65 1.38 0.15
N LEU A 92 0.94 1.82 -1.08
CA LEU A 92 1.73 3.03 -1.30
C LEU A 92 1.01 4.29 -0.80
N ASP A 93 -0.31 4.33 -0.89
CA ASP A 93 -1.13 5.44 -0.40
C ASP A 93 -1.51 5.35 1.09
N LEU A 94 -1.17 4.25 1.80
CA LEU A 94 -1.29 4.20 3.26
C LEU A 94 -0.34 5.19 3.95
N ALA A 95 0.72 5.64 3.27
CA ALA A 95 1.56 6.72 3.77
C ALA A 95 0.72 8.01 3.96
N TYR A 96 1.10 8.82 4.94
CA TYR A 96 0.38 10.06 5.27
C TYR A 96 0.07 10.90 4.01
N PRO A 97 -1.18 11.37 3.79
CA PRO A 97 -2.32 11.42 4.72
C PRO A 97 -3.18 10.15 4.83
N GLY A 98 -2.76 9.03 4.24
CA GLY A 98 -3.51 7.77 4.25
C GLY A 98 -4.66 7.72 3.24
N VAL A 99 -5.50 6.69 3.39
CA VAL A 99 -6.67 6.39 2.53
C VAL A 99 -7.88 5.99 3.35
N ALA A 100 -9.09 6.26 2.83
CA ALA A 100 -10.34 5.80 3.44
C ALA A 100 -10.54 4.28 3.26
N LEU A 101 -9.69 3.50 3.92
CA LEU A 101 -9.51 2.06 3.67
C LEU A 101 -10.81 1.25 3.78
N PHE A 102 -11.73 1.68 4.63
CA PHE A 102 -13.00 1.00 4.91
C PHE A 102 -14.23 1.78 4.44
N TYR A 103 -14.10 2.79 3.58
CA TYR A 103 -15.25 3.49 2.99
C TYR A 103 -16.10 2.51 2.15
N PRO A 104 -17.45 2.54 2.21
CA PRO A 104 -18.31 3.49 2.94
C PRO A 104 -18.67 3.08 4.37
N LEU A 105 -18.09 2.00 4.92
CA LEU A 105 -18.39 1.57 6.30
C LEU A 105 -17.82 2.54 7.36
N SER A 106 -16.72 3.21 7.05
CA SER A 106 -16.12 4.26 7.86
C SER A 106 -15.71 5.45 6.99
N GLY A 107 -15.85 6.67 7.54
CA GLY A 107 -15.36 7.91 6.94
C GLY A 107 -13.96 8.31 7.43
N GLU A 108 -13.28 7.43 8.18
CA GLU A 108 -11.92 7.65 8.67
C GLU A 108 -10.88 7.14 7.66
N ASN A 109 -9.76 7.86 7.57
CA ASN A 109 -8.59 7.42 6.83
C ASN A 109 -7.71 6.56 7.73
N ALA A 110 -7.26 5.43 7.18
CA ALA A 110 -6.17 4.66 7.74
C ALA A 110 -4.85 5.18 7.20
N TYR A 111 -3.86 5.36 8.07
CA TYR A 111 -2.51 5.70 7.67
C TYR A 111 -1.48 4.86 8.42
N PHE A 112 -0.32 4.72 7.79
CA PHE A 112 0.85 4.04 8.32
C PHE A 112 2.11 4.66 7.71
N SER A 113 3.00 5.18 8.54
CA SER A 113 4.33 5.63 8.14
C SER A 113 5.41 5.00 9.01
N ILE A 114 6.58 4.83 8.39
CA ILE A 114 7.81 4.53 9.11
C ILE A 114 8.84 5.53 8.61
N ASP A 115 9.29 6.38 9.52
CA ASP A 115 10.13 7.52 9.24
C ASP A 115 11.42 7.42 10.05
N PHE A 116 12.46 8.12 9.60
CA PHE A 116 13.70 8.26 10.35
C PHE A 116 13.86 9.72 10.75
N MET A 117 14.04 9.96 12.04
CA MET A 117 14.34 11.29 12.57
C MET A 117 15.82 11.37 12.91
N PHE A 118 16.48 12.41 12.39
CA PHE A 118 17.87 12.71 12.69
C PHE A 118 17.92 13.86 13.69
N GLU A 119 18.39 13.60 14.90
CA GLU A 119 18.53 14.63 15.95
C GLU A 119 19.86 14.42 16.68
N ASN A 120 20.69 15.47 16.74
CA ASN A 120 22.00 15.45 17.42
C ASN A 120 22.90 14.26 17.02
N TYR A 121 23.03 13.97 15.72
CA TYR A 121 23.78 12.84 15.16
C TYR A 121 23.28 11.44 15.57
N LYS A 122 22.10 11.35 16.21
CA LYS A 122 21.40 10.10 16.49
C LYS A 122 20.30 9.89 15.45
N VAL A 123 20.06 8.62 15.11
CA VAL A 123 18.99 8.19 14.21
C VAL A 123 17.90 7.52 15.04
N PHE A 124 16.67 7.99 14.91
CA PHE A 124 15.50 7.44 15.57
C PHE A 124 14.55 6.86 14.54
N LEU A 125 14.07 5.64 14.78
CA LEU A 125 12.98 5.05 14.02
C LEU A 125 11.66 5.58 14.60
N VAL A 126 10.86 6.22 13.76
CA VAL A 126 9.51 6.69 14.11
C VAL A 126 8.53 5.83 13.35
N VAL A 127 7.59 5.20 14.05
CA VAL A 127 6.50 4.43 13.44
C VAL A 127 5.21 5.13 13.83
N ASP A 128 4.47 5.62 12.84
CA ASP A 128 3.20 6.31 13.04
C ASP A 128 2.09 5.55 12.33
N TYR A 129 0.95 5.37 12.98
CA TYR A 129 -0.20 4.68 12.42
C TYR A 129 -1.47 5.07 13.15
N GLY A 130 -2.59 5.07 12.43
CA GLY A 130 -3.85 5.36 13.06
C GLY A 130 -5.03 5.41 12.10
N PHE A 131 -6.17 5.76 12.69
CA PHE A 131 -7.39 6.11 12.00
C PHE A 131 -7.74 7.55 12.34
N GLY A 132 -8.11 8.36 11.36
CA GLY A 132 -8.51 9.74 11.58
C GLY A 132 -9.14 10.36 10.35
N HIS A 133 -9.95 11.40 10.54
CA HIS A 133 -10.39 12.22 9.42
C HIS A 133 -9.20 13.01 8.87
N VAL A 134 -9.19 13.27 7.56
CA VAL A 134 -8.21 14.19 6.94
C VAL A 134 -8.44 15.59 7.47
N VAL A 135 -7.89 15.85 8.64
CA VAL A 135 -7.50 17.19 9.04
C VAL A 135 -6.18 17.43 8.31
N GLU A 136 -6.03 18.63 7.74
CA GLU A 136 -4.84 19.12 7.04
C GLU A 136 -3.52 18.54 7.60
N PRO A 137 -2.46 18.40 6.76
CA PRO A 137 -1.13 17.93 7.20
C PRO A 137 -0.85 18.50 8.57
N PRO A 138 -0.72 17.67 9.62
CA PRO A 138 -0.64 18.19 10.96
C PRO A 138 0.53 19.15 10.97
N GLU A 139 0.25 20.42 11.26
CA GLU A 139 1.29 21.42 11.45
C GLU A 139 2.34 20.79 12.36
N HIS A 140 3.53 20.53 11.79
CA HIS A 140 4.67 19.88 12.42
C HIS A 140 4.32 19.20 13.74
N HIS A 141 3.88 17.94 13.72
CA HIS A 141 3.72 17.13 14.93
C HIS A 141 5.07 16.77 15.54
N LYS A 142 5.55 17.78 16.23
CA LYS A 142 6.39 17.85 17.39
C LYS A 142 6.14 16.66 18.39
N GLY A 143 6.94 15.57 18.39
CA GLY A 143 6.94 14.43 19.39
C GLY A 143 8.26 14.08 20.17
N LYS A 144 8.35 14.26 21.51
CA LYS A 144 9.61 14.28 22.33
C LYS A 144 10.52 13.02 22.26
N LEU A 145 11.86 13.20 22.32
CA LEU A 145 12.86 12.14 22.52
C LEU A 145 12.91 11.57 23.96
N VAL A 146 12.94 10.23 24.07
CA VAL A 146 13.44 9.51 25.27
C VAL A 146 14.25 8.29 24.82
N GLY A 147 15.50 8.18 25.26
CA GLY A 147 16.33 6.98 25.09
C GLY A 147 17.80 7.28 24.80
N ASP A 148 18.64 7.26 25.85
CA ASP A 148 20.08 7.12 25.68
C ASP A 148 20.41 5.64 25.42
N LEU A 149 20.80 5.36 24.18
CA LEU A 149 21.13 4.05 23.59
C LEU A 149 20.02 2.98 23.69
N GLY A 150 19.45 2.57 22.54
CA GLY A 150 18.67 1.34 22.45
C GLY A 150 17.56 1.41 21.41
N ILE A 151 17.41 0.34 20.63
CA ILE A 151 16.23 0.10 19.78
C ILE A 151 15.01 0.10 20.73
N GLY A 152 14.24 1.18 20.71
CA GLY A 152 13.03 1.35 21.51
C GLY A 152 11.82 1.47 20.59
N PHE A 153 10.79 0.67 20.85
CA PHE A 153 9.45 0.84 20.28
C PHE A 153 8.64 1.64 21.29
N GLU A 154 8.31 2.89 21.00
CA GLU A 154 7.46 3.69 21.89
C GLU A 154 6.24 4.24 21.14
N TYR A 155 5.06 4.00 21.71
CA TYR A 155 3.78 4.53 21.23
C TYR A 155 3.66 5.99 21.67
N ILE A 156 3.74 6.92 20.72
CA ILE A 156 3.73 8.36 21.02
C ILE A 156 2.28 8.84 21.19
N LYS A 157 1.93 9.33 22.38
CA LYS A 157 0.68 10.08 22.61
C LYS A 157 0.80 11.53 22.11
N PRO A 158 -0.30 12.17 21.64
CA PRO A 158 -0.26 13.26 20.65
C PRO A 158 0.24 14.64 21.12
N ASN A 159 0.88 14.81 22.29
CA ASN A 159 0.81 16.11 22.99
C ASN A 159 2.10 16.89 23.31
N ARG A 160 3.34 16.52 22.90
CA ARG A 160 4.57 17.39 23.10
C ARG A 160 5.79 17.14 22.18
N SER A 161 6.48 18.23 21.79
CA SER A 161 7.56 18.49 20.77
C SER A 161 9.06 18.17 21.00
N PRO A 162 9.82 17.82 19.92
CA PRO A 162 11.23 18.12 19.67
C PRO A 162 11.35 18.82 18.29
N LYS A 163 12.58 19.09 17.84
CA LYS A 163 12.89 19.80 16.59
C LYS A 163 13.83 18.93 15.74
N GLY A 164 13.32 18.29 14.68
CA GLY A 164 14.12 17.49 13.74
C GLY A 164 13.45 17.37 12.37
N GLU A 165 14.23 17.10 11.32
CA GLU A 165 13.72 16.84 9.97
C GLU A 165 13.21 15.39 9.87
N LEU A 166 11.93 15.23 9.54
CA LEU A 166 11.34 13.92 9.23
C LEU A 166 11.64 13.58 7.77
N ILE A 167 12.32 12.46 7.54
CA ILE A 167 12.46 11.91 6.20
C ILE A 167 11.49 10.73 6.11
N GLY A 168 10.37 10.97 5.42
CA GLY A 168 9.42 9.92 5.08
C GLY A 168 10.11 8.84 4.25
N ASN A 169 10.13 7.58 4.70
CA ASN A 169 10.99 6.59 4.05
C ASN A 169 10.23 5.74 3.01
N PRO A 170 10.29 6.08 1.70
CA PRO A 170 9.73 5.26 0.64
C PRO A 170 10.29 3.82 0.65
N ALA A 171 11.45 3.56 1.25
CA ALA A 171 12.02 2.22 1.35
C ALA A 171 11.14 1.25 2.16
N VAL A 172 10.39 1.73 3.15
CA VAL A 172 9.49 0.88 3.95
C VAL A 172 8.30 0.45 3.10
N MET A 173 7.71 1.39 2.35
CA MET A 173 6.61 1.09 1.43
C MET A 173 7.08 0.12 0.34
N VAL A 174 8.28 0.34 -0.21
CA VAL A 174 8.90 -0.60 -1.16
C VAL A 174 9.13 -1.97 -0.52
N LEU A 175 9.58 -2.05 0.73
CA LEU A 175 9.74 -3.32 1.44
C LEU A 175 8.38 -4.04 1.60
N ALA A 176 7.32 -3.32 1.97
CA ALA A 176 5.96 -3.87 2.05
C ALA A 176 5.50 -4.41 0.68
N LEU A 177 5.80 -3.70 -0.41
CA LEU A 177 5.54 -4.17 -1.78
C LEU A 177 6.34 -5.42 -2.13
N VAL A 178 7.61 -5.52 -1.73
CA VAL A 178 8.43 -6.72 -1.95
C VAL A 178 7.85 -7.92 -1.21
N LEU A 179 7.43 -7.75 0.05
CA LEU A 179 6.80 -8.81 0.83
C LEU A 179 5.46 -9.25 0.21
N LEU A 180 4.63 -8.29 -0.22
CA LEU A 180 3.40 -8.57 -0.95
C LEU A 180 3.71 -9.37 -2.22
N PHE A 181 4.70 -8.93 -2.99
CA PHE A 181 5.11 -9.61 -4.21
C PHE A 181 5.58 -11.05 -3.95
N ILE A 182 6.34 -11.30 -2.88
CA ILE A 182 6.75 -12.66 -2.49
C ILE A 182 5.52 -13.53 -2.21
N ALA A 183 4.51 -13.01 -1.51
CA ALA A 183 3.26 -13.72 -1.26
C ALA A 183 2.53 -14.05 -2.57
N VAL A 184 2.45 -13.08 -3.50
CA VAL A 184 1.87 -13.27 -4.83
C VAL A 184 2.64 -14.32 -5.63
N GLN A 185 3.98 -14.32 -5.60
CA GLN A 185 4.78 -15.33 -6.30
C GLN A 185 4.54 -16.75 -5.78
N ARG A 186 4.38 -16.91 -4.46
CA ARG A 186 4.03 -18.20 -3.88
C ARG A 186 2.67 -18.68 -4.39
N LEU A 187 1.71 -17.78 -4.52
CA LEU A 187 0.40 -18.09 -5.09
C LEU A 187 0.51 -18.46 -6.57
N LEU A 188 1.21 -17.65 -7.37
CA LEU A 188 1.41 -17.88 -8.81
C LEU A 188 2.09 -19.23 -9.08
N ARG A 189 3.11 -19.62 -8.30
CA ARG A 189 3.77 -20.92 -8.44
C ARG A 189 2.85 -22.10 -8.15
N LYS A 190 2.01 -21.98 -7.12
CA LYS A 190 1.03 -23.01 -6.76
C LYS A 190 0.01 -23.22 -7.88
N GLU A 191 -0.33 -22.15 -8.58
CA GLU A 191 -1.31 -22.17 -9.66
C GLU A 191 -0.70 -22.49 -11.04
N SER A 192 0.63 -22.48 -11.21
CA SER A 192 1.29 -22.86 -12.47
C SER A 192 1.60 -24.36 -12.61
N LEU A 193 1.25 -25.16 -11.60
CA LEU A 193 1.35 -26.63 -11.56
C LEU A 193 -0.05 -27.24 -11.74
#